data_AF-A0A967WSU4-F1
#
_entry.id   AF-A0A967WSU4-F1
#
_cell.length_a   1.000
_cell.length_b   1.000
_cell.length_c   1.000
_cell.angle_alpha   90.00
_cell.angle_beta   90.00
_cell.angle_gamma   90.00
#
_symmetry.space_group_name_H-M   'P 1'
#
loop_
_entity.id
_entity.type
_entity.pdbx_description
1 polymer ?
#
loop_
_entity_poly.entity_id
_entity_poly.type
_entity_poly.pdbx_seq_one_letter_code
_entity_poly.pdbx_strand_id
1 'polypeptide(L)' 'LAEAVYGLTETARDSLPAARLVANPGCYPTSALLALYPLARADALAGPVFIDAKSGVSGAGRAPKQHTHFV' A
#
# COMPACT_ATOMS: atom_id res chain seq x y z
N LEU A 1 -16.97 3.21 6.37
CA LEU A 1 -15.98 4.14 5.78
C LEU A 1 -16.14 4.23 4.25
N ALA A 2 -17.37 4.17 3.72
CA ALA A 2 -17.59 4.18 2.26
C ALA A 2 -17.19 5.49 1.58
N GLU A 3 -17.12 6.58 2.35
CA GLU A 3 -16.74 7.92 1.86
C GLU A 3 -15.22 8.16 1.76
N ALA A 4 -14.40 7.26 2.29
CA ALA A 4 -12.95 7.48 2.32
C ALA A 4 -12.34 7.27 0.94
N VAL A 5 -11.53 8.23 0.48
CA VAL A 5 -10.73 8.08 -0.75
C VAL A 5 -9.44 7.35 -0.39
N TYR A 6 -9.09 6.33 -1.15
CA TYR A 6 -7.84 5.60 -0.95
C TYR A 6 -6.64 6.46 -1.35
N GLY A 7 -5.70 6.66 -0.42
CA GLY A 7 -4.62 7.65 -0.51
C GLY A 7 -3.45 7.29 -1.43
N LEU A 8 -3.69 6.59 -2.54
CA LEU A 8 -2.66 6.28 -3.55
C LEU A 8 -2.82 7.22 -4.74
N THR A 9 -1.95 8.22 -4.83
CA THR A 9 -2.09 9.35 -5.78
C THR A 9 -2.11 8.88 -7.23
N GLU A 10 -1.35 7.84 -7.57
CA GLU A 10 -1.25 7.25 -8.90
C GLU A 10 -2.60 6.69 -9.39
N THR A 11 -3.53 6.38 -8.48
CA THR A 11 -4.85 5.83 -8.81
C THR A 11 -6.01 6.76 -8.48
N ALA A 12 -5.82 7.71 -7.55
CA ALA A 12 -6.89 8.52 -6.98
C ALA A 12 -6.63 10.04 -7.08
N ARG A 13 -5.69 10.48 -7.92
CA ARG A 13 -5.28 11.90 -8.05
C ARG A 13 -6.47 12.86 -8.17
N ASP A 14 -7.48 12.50 -8.96
CA ASP A 14 -8.59 13.42 -9.28
C ASP A 14 -9.60 13.53 -8.13
N SER A 15 -9.73 12.50 -7.29
CA SER A 15 -10.67 12.49 -6.16
C SER A 15 -10.06 13.01 -4.86
N LEU A 16 -8.73 12.96 -4.72
CA LEU A 16 -8.02 13.40 -3.51
C LEU A 16 -8.23 14.89 -3.13
N PRO A 17 -8.24 15.86 -4.05
CA PRO A 17 -8.41 17.28 -3.70
C PRO A 17 -9.72 17.60 -2.97
N ALA A 18 -10.79 16.84 -3.26
CA ALA A 18 -12.11 17.01 -2.64
C ALA A 18 -12.35 16.04 -1.48
N ALA A 19 -11.40 15.17 -1.15
CA ALA A 19 -11.59 14.11 -0.16
C ALA A 19 -11.65 14.69 1.26
N ARG A 20 -12.80 14.55 1.93
CA ARG A 20 -12.93 14.88 3.36
C ARG A 20 -12.20 13.88 4.26
N LEU A 21 -12.06 12.63 3.81
CA LEU A 21 -11.41 11.55 4.53
C LEU A 21 -10.54 10.75 3.57
N VAL A 22 -9.26 10.60 3.91
CA VAL A 22 -8.29 9.83 3.13
C VAL A 22 -7.87 8.59 3.91
N ALA A 23 -8.08 7.43 3.31
CA ALA A 23 -7.56 6.15 3.79
C ALA A 23 -6.14 5.97 3.25
N ASN A 24 -5.13 6.45 3.98
CA ASN A 24 -3.74 6.34 3.58
C ASN A 24 -3.33 4.84 3.46
N PRO A 25 -2.79 4.40 2.31
CA PRO A 25 -2.37 3.01 2.14
C PRO A 25 -1.29 2.59 3.14
N GLY A 26 -1.25 1.30 3.44
CA GLY A 26 -0.11 0.69 4.13
C GLY A 26 1.13 0.65 3.25
N CYS A 27 2.31 0.47 3.86
CA CYS A 27 3.58 0.41 3.14
C CYS A 27 3.65 -0.74 2.11
N TYR A 28 3.26 -1.97 2.48
CA TYR A 28 3.27 -3.10 1.55
C TYR A 28 2.25 -2.98 0.42
N PRO A 29 0.97 -2.61 0.68
CA PRO A 29 0.03 -2.32 -0.40
C PRO A 29 0.55 -1.24 -1.35
N THR A 30 1.17 -0.18 -0.84
CA THR A 30 1.75 0.88 -1.68
C THR A 30 2.79 0.30 -2.64
N SER A 31 3.78 -0.44 -2.15
CA SER A 31 4.81 -1.03 -3.02
C SER A 31 4.24 -2.02 -4.03
N ALA A 32 3.30 -2.87 -3.61
CA ALA A 32 2.71 -3.87 -4.47
C ALA A 32 1.83 -3.25 -5.57
N LEU A 33 0.97 -2.30 -5.20
CA LEU A 33 0.07 -1.64 -6.14
C LEU A 33 0.85 -0.79 -7.14
N LEU A 34 1.87 -0.03 -6.71
CA LEU A 34 2.68 0.74 -7.65
C LEU A 34 3.38 -0.15 -8.70
N ALA A 35 3.84 -1.35 -8.30
CA ALA A 35 4.45 -2.30 -9.22
C ALA A 35 3.43 -2.96 -10.18
N LEU A 36 2.24 -3.31 -9.67
CA LEU A 36 1.29 -4.16 -10.39
C LEU A 36 0.18 -3.40 -11.10
N TYR A 37 -0.20 -2.21 -10.62
CA TYR A 37 -1.28 -1.41 -11.18
C TYR A 37 -1.15 -1.16 -12.69
N PRO A 38 0.01 -0.76 -13.25
CA PRO A 38 0.13 -0.58 -14.69
C PRO A 38 -0.07 -1.88 -15.48
N LEU A 39 0.43 -3.01 -14.96
CA LEU A 39 0.24 -4.33 -15.59
C LEU A 39 -1.22 -4.76 -15.56
N ALA A 40 -1.90 -4.54 -14.43
CA ALA A 40 -3.34 -4.81 -14.29
C ALA A 40 -4.17 -3.94 -15.25
N ARG A 41 -3.83 -2.65 -15.39
CA ARG A 41 -4.50 -1.71 -16.31
C ARG A 41 -4.32 -2.08 -17.78
N ALA A 42 -3.23 -2.75 -18.12
CA ALA A 42 -2.93 -3.25 -19.45
C ALA A 42 -3.41 -4.69 -19.71
N ASP A 43 -4.14 -5.30 -18.76
CA ASP A 43 -4.57 -6.71 -18.81
C ASP A 43 -3.40 -7.70 -19.03
N ALA A 44 -2.22 -7.33 -18.49
CA ALA A 44 -0.97 -8.08 -18.67
C ALA A 44 -0.65 -9.02 -17.49
N LEU A 45 -1.56 -9.15 -16.53
CA LEU A 45 -1.41 -10.07 -15.40
C LEU A 45 -2.09 -11.41 -15.73
N ALA A 46 -1.28 -12.46 -15.88
CA ALA A 46 -1.77 -13.80 -16.11
C ALA A 46 -1.68 -14.65 -14.84
N GLY A 47 -2.82 -15.16 -14.36
CA GLY A 47 -2.88 -16.07 -13.23
C GLY A 47 -2.68 -15.41 -11.86
N PRO A 48 -2.41 -16.21 -10.81
CA PRO A 48 -2.27 -15.71 -9.45
C PRO A 48 -1.01 -14.84 -9.26
N VAL A 49 -1.15 -13.77 -8.48
CA VAL A 49 -0.03 -12.88 -8.12
C VAL A 49 0.47 -13.24 -6.71
N PHE A 50 1.77 -13.52 -6.61
CA PHE A 50 2.44 -13.78 -5.34
C PHE A 50 3.41 -12.64 -5.03
N ILE A 51 3.28 -12.04 -3.85
CA ILE A 51 4.12 -10.92 -3.40
C ILE A 51 4.89 -11.36 -2.16
N ASP A 52 6.21 -11.30 -2.25
CA ASP A 52 7.11 -11.49 -1.13
C ASP A 52 7.88 -10.16 -0.90
N ALA A 53 7.44 -9.42 0.12
CA ALA A 53 7.92 -8.08 0.41
C ALA A 53 8.84 -8.06 1.63
N LYS A 54 10.10 -7.69 1.42
CA LYS A 54 11.09 -7.49 2.49
C LYS A 54 11.03 -6.04 2.96
N SER A 55 11.12 -5.83 4.27
CA SER A 55 11.01 -4.50 4.87
C SER A 55 11.96 -4.35 6.05
N GLY A 56 12.35 -3.11 6.32
CA GLY A 56 13.05 -2.75 7.54
C GLY A 56 12.14 -2.83 8.78
N VAL A 57 12.74 -2.98 9.95
CA VAL A 57 12.02 -3.11 11.23
C VAL A 57 11.18 -1.88 11.59
N SER A 58 11.51 -0.70 11.05
CA SER A 58 10.78 0.54 11.29
C SER A 58 9.31 0.47 10.90
N GLY A 59 8.95 -0.36 9.91
CA GLY A 59 7.56 -0.58 9.50
C GLY A 59 6.72 -1.34 10.54
N ALA A 60 7.34 -2.02 11.50
CA ALA A 60 6.65 -2.79 12.54
C ALA A 60 6.05 -1.91 13.66
N GLY A 61 6.28 -0.60 13.60
CA GLY A 61 5.85 0.39 14.59
C GLY A 61 6.92 0.68 15.64
N ARG A 62 6.70 1.76 16.40
CA ARG A 62 7.66 2.26 17.41
C ARG A 62 7.76 1.38 18.66
N ALA A 63 6.67 0.70 19.03
CA ALA A 63 6.61 -0.05 20.27
C ALA A 63 7.58 -1.25 20.23
N PRO A 64 8.43 -1.44 21.26
CA PRO A 64 9.28 -2.61 21.35
C PRO A 64 8.46 -3.90 21.36
N LYS A 65 8.93 -4.91 20.63
CA LYS A 65 8.34 -6.26 20.62
C LYS A 65 9.48 -7.27 20.75
N GLN A 66 9.20 -8.45 21.30
CA GLN A 66 10.23 -9.48 21.47
C GLN A 66 10.95 -9.82 20.17
N HIS A 67 10.23 -9.85 19.03
CA HIS A 67 10.82 -10.14 17.72
C HIS A 67 11.46 -8.94 17.02
N THR A 68 11.43 -7.75 17.61
CA THR A 68 12.09 -6.53 17.10
C THR A 68 13.13 -5.97 18.06
N HIS A 69 13.37 -6.63 19.20
CA HIS A 69 14.39 -6.26 20.16
C HIS A 69 15.74 -6.81 19.72
N PHE A 70 16.80 -6.00 19.84
CA PHE A 70 18.13 -6.34 19.33
C PHE A 70 18.96 -7.24 20.27
N VAL A 71 18.41 -7.65 21.42
CA VAL A 71 19.05 -8.54 22.40
C VAL A 71 18.05 -9.47 23.07
#